data_AF-A0A7X8HC57-F1
#
_entry.id   AF-A0A7X8HC57-F1
#
_cell.length_a   1.000
_cell.length_b   1.000
_cell.length_c   1.000
_cell.angle_alpha   90.00
_cell.angle_beta   90.00
_cell.angle_gamma   90.00
#
_symmetry.space_group_name_H-M   'P 1'
#
loop_
_entity.id
_entity.type
_entity.pdbx_description
1 polymer ?
#
loop_
_entity_poly.entity_id
_entity_poly.type
_entity_poly.pdbx_seq_one_letter_code
_entity_poly.pdbx_strand_id
1 'polypeptide(L)'
;MVSLIFSGDFAPLVPLSETNKDHFSAINDLLSGADLHITNLECPLTSSDQKTEKTGPHIKADREAAALLPQAGVDIVCLANNHIFDYGEKGIIDTIKICEEINIETLGIVSRHDGKAQWIIREIKGLKLGFLNYCEHEFSVRSKGLMGACGYDPVDAYYDISRLRPQVDYLIVLYHGGNEYYDLPRPGLKKDFHYLADIGADAVFGHHTHV
;
A
#
# COMPACT_ATOMS: atom_id res chain seq x y z
N MET A 1 -12.34 5.37 -21.74
CA MET A 1 -10.95 5.30 -21.25
C MET A 1 -11.00 5.40 -19.73
N VAL A 2 -10.32 4.48 -19.03
CA VAL A 2 -10.12 4.52 -17.57
C VAL A 2 -8.73 5.11 -17.31
N SER A 3 -8.63 6.05 -16.38
CA SER A 3 -7.35 6.66 -15.95
C SER A 3 -7.08 6.32 -14.49
N LEU A 4 -5.86 5.86 -14.20
CA LEU A 4 -5.40 5.51 -12.85
C LEU A 4 -4.15 6.30 -12.52
N ILE A 5 -4.00 6.72 -11.25
CA ILE A 5 -2.76 7.27 -10.72
C ILE A 5 -2.19 6.30 -9.70
N PHE A 6 -0.90 6.02 -9.82
CA PHE A 6 -0.10 5.33 -8.82
C PHE A 6 0.97 6.30 -8.34
N SER A 7 0.90 6.71 -7.08
CA SER A 7 1.94 7.51 -6.44
C SER A 7 2.82 6.62 -5.55
N GLY A 8 4.03 7.10 -5.28
CA GLY A 8 5.04 6.36 -4.52
C GLY A 8 4.76 6.33 -3.02
N ASP A 9 5.84 6.24 -2.26
CA ASP A 9 5.81 6.23 -0.81
C ASP A 9 5.31 7.57 -0.24
N PHE A 10 4.19 7.50 0.45
CA PHE A 10 3.59 8.62 1.15
C PHE A 10 3.61 8.37 2.66
N ALA A 11 4.41 9.16 3.37
CA ALA A 11 4.43 9.22 4.81
C ALA A 11 4.16 10.67 5.23
N PRO A 12 2.94 11.02 5.70
CA PRO A 12 2.58 12.38 6.07
C PRO A 12 3.20 12.77 7.42
N LEU A 13 4.52 12.74 7.51
CA LEU A 13 5.34 13.10 8.69
C LEU A 13 5.47 14.61 8.85
N VAL A 14 4.48 15.37 8.39
CA VAL A 14 4.45 16.83 8.46
C VAL A 14 3.80 17.28 9.77
N PRO A 15 4.33 18.31 10.44
CA PRO A 15 3.66 18.91 11.58
C PRO A 15 2.24 19.36 11.22
N LEU A 16 1.31 19.27 12.17
CA LEU A 16 -0.07 19.72 11.95
C LEU A 16 -0.17 21.20 11.56
N SER A 17 0.77 22.02 12.04
CA SER A 17 0.88 23.43 11.66
C SER A 17 1.18 23.66 10.18
N GLU A 18 1.75 22.65 9.50
CA GLU A 18 2.15 22.70 8.10
C GLU A 18 1.19 21.91 7.19
N THR A 19 0.22 21.21 7.79
CA THR A 19 -0.86 20.53 7.09
C THR A 19 -1.91 21.56 6.69
N ASN A 20 -1.77 22.14 5.49
CA ASN A 20 -2.71 23.12 4.95
C ASN A 20 -3.42 22.59 3.68
N LYS A 21 -4.53 23.23 3.31
CA LYS A 21 -5.36 22.82 2.16
C LYS A 21 -4.68 22.95 0.80
N ASP A 22 -3.59 23.70 0.74
CA ASP A 22 -2.86 24.01 -0.48
C ASP A 22 -1.62 23.11 -0.65
N HIS A 23 -1.47 22.08 0.19
CA HIS A 23 -0.28 21.21 0.22
C HIS A 23 0.04 20.59 -1.14
N PHE A 24 -1.00 20.25 -1.92
CA PHE A 24 -0.86 19.68 -3.26
C PHE A 24 -1.18 20.66 -4.40
N SER A 25 -1.37 21.94 -4.11
CA SER A 25 -1.81 22.94 -5.10
C SER A 25 -0.93 23.00 -6.36
N ALA A 26 0.38 22.84 -6.20
CA ALA A 26 1.35 22.86 -7.31
C ALA A 26 1.22 21.68 -8.28
N ILE A 27 0.64 20.56 -7.84
CA ILE A 27 0.44 19.34 -8.64
C ILE A 27 -1.03 18.93 -8.73
N ASN A 28 -1.95 19.79 -8.29
CA ASN A 28 -3.37 19.46 -8.21
C ASN A 28 -3.93 19.05 -9.58
N ASP A 29 -3.49 19.71 -10.66
CA ASP A 29 -3.91 19.37 -12.02
C ASP A 29 -3.51 17.95 -12.43
N LEU A 30 -2.37 17.46 -11.94
CA LEU A 30 -1.91 16.08 -12.18
C LEU A 30 -2.70 15.06 -11.37
N LEU A 31 -3.03 15.41 -10.12
CA LEU A 31 -3.81 14.55 -9.23
C LEU A 31 -5.31 14.54 -9.59
N SER A 32 -5.80 15.62 -10.21
CA SER A 32 -7.19 15.77 -10.59
C SER A 32 -7.54 14.98 -11.86
N GLY A 33 -8.69 14.32 -11.86
CA GLY A 33 -9.29 13.75 -13.08
C GLY A 33 -8.92 12.29 -13.38
N ALA A 34 -8.19 11.61 -12.50
CA ALA A 34 -8.12 10.16 -12.53
C ALA A 34 -9.43 9.53 -12.01
N ASP A 35 -9.76 8.33 -12.51
CA ASP A 35 -10.89 7.56 -12.00
C ASP A 35 -10.55 6.84 -10.68
N LEU A 36 -9.26 6.64 -10.40
CA LEU A 36 -8.77 6.04 -9.16
C LEU A 36 -7.31 6.47 -8.89
N HIS A 37 -7.01 6.81 -7.65
CA HIS A 37 -5.65 7.10 -7.17
C HIS A 37 -5.26 6.14 -6.04
N ILE A 38 -4.15 5.44 -6.25
CA ILE A 38 -3.55 4.50 -5.31
C ILE A 38 -2.18 5.01 -4.87
N THR A 39 -1.88 4.90 -3.58
CA THR A 39 -0.58 5.29 -3.00
C THR A 39 -0.09 4.26 -1.99
N ASN A 40 1.20 4.24 -1.66
CA ASN A 40 1.71 3.50 -0.50
C ASN A 40 1.70 4.39 0.74
N LEU A 41 0.90 4.04 1.74
CA LEU A 41 0.93 4.73 3.04
C LEU A 41 1.98 4.06 3.92
N GLU A 42 3.19 4.59 3.86
CA GLU A 42 4.38 3.98 4.47
C GLU A 42 4.60 4.37 5.93
N CYS A 43 3.53 4.65 6.66
CA CYS A 43 3.60 4.78 8.09
C CYS A 43 2.23 4.51 8.72
N PRO A 44 2.19 3.93 9.92
CA PRO A 44 0.94 3.83 10.66
C PRO A 44 0.44 5.22 11.07
N LEU A 45 -0.87 5.41 10.94
CA LEU A 45 -1.60 6.55 11.49
C LEU A 45 -2.04 6.19 12.91
N THR A 46 -1.32 6.66 13.93
CA THR A 46 -1.61 6.28 15.32
C THR A 46 -1.03 7.27 16.32
N SER A 47 -1.71 7.43 17.46
CA SER A 47 -1.14 8.12 18.63
C SER A 47 -0.44 7.18 19.60
N SER A 48 -0.45 5.86 19.34
CA SER A 48 0.20 4.86 20.19
C SER A 48 1.70 5.09 20.31
N ASP A 49 2.27 4.91 21.50
CA ASP A 49 3.71 4.90 21.74
C ASP A 49 4.27 3.47 21.91
N GLN A 50 3.45 2.45 21.65
CA GLN A 50 3.85 1.04 21.74
C GLN A 50 4.70 0.62 20.54
N LYS A 51 5.99 0.97 20.58
CA LYS A 51 6.95 0.59 19.54
C LYS A 51 7.20 -0.92 19.53
N THR A 52 7.32 -1.48 18.34
CA THR A 52 7.77 -2.86 18.15
C THR A 52 9.28 -2.97 18.21
N GLU A 53 9.79 -4.15 18.53
CA GLU A 53 11.23 -4.41 18.48
C GLU A 53 11.66 -4.60 17.02
N LYS A 54 12.44 -3.64 16.50
CA LYS A 54 13.03 -3.70 15.16
C LYS A 54 14.34 -2.93 15.08
N THR A 55 15.06 -3.13 13.97
CA THR A 55 16.18 -2.27 13.59
C THR A 55 15.69 -1.17 12.65
N GLY A 56 16.29 0.03 12.74
CA GLY A 56 15.88 1.19 11.95
C GLY A 56 14.89 2.10 12.68
N PRO A 57 14.45 3.20 12.03
CA PRO A 57 13.59 4.19 12.66
C PRO A 57 12.15 3.68 12.80
N HIS A 58 11.51 4.03 13.91
CA HIS A 58 10.05 3.96 14.02
C HIS A 58 9.45 5.25 13.51
N ILE A 59 8.54 5.15 12.55
CA ILE A 59 7.79 6.31 12.05
C ILE A 59 6.29 6.09 12.24
N LYS A 60 5.59 7.18 12.52
CA LYS A 60 4.13 7.27 12.58
C LYS A 60 3.73 8.67 12.18
N ALA A 61 2.53 8.80 11.66
CA ALA A 61 1.89 10.09 11.47
C ALA A 61 0.67 10.22 12.38
N ASP A 62 0.38 11.46 12.76
CA ASP A 62 -0.81 11.78 13.54
C ASP A 62 -2.07 11.63 12.68
N ARG A 63 -3.19 11.41 13.36
CA ARG A 63 -4.49 11.21 12.72
C ARG A 63 -4.88 12.37 11.82
N GLU A 64 -4.61 13.60 12.24
CA GLU A 64 -4.96 14.81 11.51
C GLU A 64 -4.19 14.93 10.19
N ALA A 65 -2.98 14.37 10.11
CA ALA A 65 -2.18 14.34 8.89
C ALA A 65 -2.79 13.41 7.83
N ALA A 66 -3.65 12.46 8.22
CA ALA A 66 -4.40 11.61 7.29
C ALA A 66 -5.33 12.41 6.37
N ALA A 67 -5.72 13.64 6.75
CA ALA A 67 -6.51 14.52 5.92
C ALA A 67 -5.80 14.95 4.62
N LEU A 68 -4.49 14.72 4.49
CA LEU A 68 -3.75 14.95 3.25
C LEU A 68 -4.09 13.93 2.17
N LEU A 69 -4.46 12.70 2.54
CA LEU A 69 -4.81 11.67 1.57
C LEU A 69 -6.03 12.05 0.70
N PRO A 70 -7.19 12.44 1.26
CA PRO A 70 -8.32 12.90 0.43
C PRO A 70 -8.03 14.24 -0.26
N GLN A 71 -7.16 15.10 0.29
CA GLN A 71 -6.73 16.32 -0.40
C GLN A 71 -5.90 16.01 -1.66
N ALA A 72 -5.11 14.93 -1.64
CA ALA A 72 -4.41 14.40 -2.80
C ALA A 72 -5.31 13.56 -3.72
N GLY A 73 -6.61 13.43 -3.40
CA GLY A 73 -7.56 12.62 -4.16
C GLY A 73 -7.28 11.12 -4.08
N VAL A 74 -6.64 10.62 -3.02
CA VAL A 74 -6.33 9.19 -2.85
C VAL A 74 -7.61 8.40 -2.51
N ASP A 75 -7.81 7.28 -3.20
CA ASP A 75 -8.94 6.37 -3.00
C ASP A 75 -8.54 5.07 -2.28
N ILE A 76 -7.31 4.60 -2.49
CA ILE A 76 -6.77 3.35 -1.93
C ILE A 76 -5.36 3.59 -1.40
N VAL A 77 -5.10 3.12 -0.18
CA VAL A 77 -3.75 3.05 0.37
C VAL A 77 -3.26 1.61 0.47
N CYS A 78 -2.04 1.39 0.01
CA CYS A 78 -1.27 0.18 0.24
C CYS A 78 -0.60 0.26 1.61
N LEU A 79 -0.76 -0.82 2.38
CA LEU A 79 -0.28 -0.96 3.74
C LEU A 79 0.72 -2.11 3.89
N ALA A 80 0.90 -2.96 2.87
CA ALA A 80 2.02 -3.91 2.87
C ALA A 80 3.31 -3.12 2.60
N ASN A 81 3.96 -2.70 3.67
CA ASN A 81 5.27 -2.06 3.68
C ASN A 81 6.01 -2.40 4.99
N ASN A 82 7.27 -2.03 5.08
CA ASN A 82 8.15 -2.28 6.22
C ASN A 82 7.73 -1.54 7.51
N HIS A 83 7.06 -0.39 7.39
CA HIS A 83 6.77 0.51 8.52
C HIS A 83 5.39 0.32 9.17
N ILE A 84 4.43 -0.33 8.51
CA ILE A 84 3.04 -0.42 9.00
C ILE A 84 2.91 -1.05 10.40
N PHE A 85 3.89 -1.86 10.82
CA PHE A 85 3.93 -2.52 12.12
C PHE A 85 4.86 -1.86 13.13
N ASP A 86 5.38 -0.66 12.86
CA ASP A 86 6.29 0.05 13.78
C ASP A 86 5.68 0.26 15.17
N TYR A 87 4.36 0.39 15.23
CA TYR A 87 3.59 0.58 16.47
C TYR A 87 2.63 -0.60 16.74
N GLY A 88 2.99 -1.77 16.21
CA GLY A 88 2.31 -3.05 16.43
C GLY A 88 0.90 -3.10 15.85
N GLU A 89 0.13 -4.09 16.31
CA GLU A 89 -1.26 -4.28 15.85
C GLU A 89 -2.14 -3.05 16.14
N LYS A 90 -1.86 -2.32 17.23
CA LYS A 90 -2.57 -1.07 17.53
C LYS A 90 -2.38 -0.03 16.43
N GLY A 91 -1.16 0.12 15.92
CA GLY A 91 -0.85 1.02 14.80
C GLY A 91 -1.62 0.64 13.53
N ILE A 92 -1.66 -0.66 13.20
CA ILE A 92 -2.42 -1.17 12.05
C ILE A 92 -3.93 -0.88 12.22
N ILE A 93 -4.49 -1.24 13.37
CA ILE A 93 -5.93 -1.09 13.66
C ILE A 93 -6.34 0.38 13.61
N ASP A 94 -5.53 1.27 14.18
CA ASP A 94 -5.79 2.71 14.13
C ASP A 94 -5.75 3.22 12.68
N THR A 95 -4.75 2.79 11.91
CA THR A 95 -4.60 3.18 10.50
C THR A 95 -5.82 2.79 9.69
N ILE A 96 -6.24 1.52 9.78
CA ILE A 96 -7.42 1.02 9.05
C ILE A 96 -8.67 1.83 9.44
N LYS A 97 -8.89 2.08 10.74
CA LYS A 97 -10.04 2.86 11.23
C LYS A 97 -10.02 4.30 10.74
N ILE A 98 -8.87 4.97 10.79
CA ILE A 98 -8.73 6.35 10.33
C ILE A 98 -9.01 6.42 8.83
N CYS A 99 -8.45 5.50 8.04
CA CYS A 99 -8.72 5.40 6.60
C CYS A 99 -10.21 5.17 6.31
N GLU A 100 -10.86 4.26 7.03
CA GLU A 100 -12.31 4.01 6.90
C GLU A 100 -13.13 5.29 7.18
N GLU A 101 -12.79 6.03 8.23
CA GLU A 101 -13.48 7.28 8.61
C GLU A 101 -13.32 8.41 7.59
N ILE A 102 -12.25 8.41 6.80
CA ILE A 102 -12.02 9.35 5.70
C ILE A 102 -12.36 8.78 4.32
N ASN A 103 -13.04 7.63 4.27
CA ASN A 103 -13.48 6.92 3.06
C ASN A 103 -12.34 6.48 2.12
N ILE A 104 -11.22 6.05 2.69
CA ILE A 104 -10.09 5.48 1.96
C ILE A 104 -10.03 3.98 2.20
N GLU A 105 -9.98 3.21 1.12
CA GLU A 105 -9.83 1.77 1.22
C GLU A 105 -8.38 1.38 1.51
N THR A 106 -8.20 0.31 2.28
CA THR A 106 -6.88 -0.19 2.66
C THR A 106 -6.62 -1.56 2.04
N LEU A 107 -5.39 -1.79 1.59
CA LEU A 107 -4.96 -3.02 0.95
C LEU A 107 -3.62 -3.48 1.53
N GLY A 108 -3.37 -4.79 1.61
CA GLY A 108 -2.06 -5.34 1.98
C GLY A 108 -1.88 -5.68 3.45
N ILE A 109 -2.95 -5.69 4.26
CA ILE A 109 -2.92 -6.27 5.62
C ILE A 109 -3.54 -7.65 5.63
N VAL A 110 -2.77 -8.63 6.13
CA VAL A 110 -3.25 -9.99 6.35
C VAL A 110 -3.86 -10.13 7.74
N SER A 111 -5.15 -10.45 7.80
CA SER A 111 -5.76 -11.14 8.94
C SER A 111 -6.29 -12.48 8.44
N ARG A 112 -5.45 -13.51 8.48
CA ARG A 112 -5.76 -14.82 7.88
C ARG A 112 -6.92 -15.55 8.58
N HIS A 113 -7.40 -15.04 9.72
CA HIS A 113 -8.56 -15.58 10.45
C HIS A 113 -9.90 -14.92 10.10
N ASP A 114 -9.90 -13.75 9.45
CA ASP A 114 -11.15 -13.04 9.15
C ASP A 114 -11.74 -13.45 7.79
N GLY A 115 -11.05 -14.32 7.04
CA GLY A 115 -11.51 -14.83 5.74
C GLY A 115 -11.60 -13.76 4.64
N LYS A 116 -11.09 -12.54 4.88
CA LYS A 116 -11.11 -11.44 3.91
C LYS A 116 -10.04 -11.63 2.84
N ALA A 117 -10.45 -11.39 1.60
CA ALA A 117 -9.57 -11.40 0.43
C ALA A 117 -8.41 -10.39 0.60
N GLN A 118 -7.22 -10.77 0.13
CA GLN A 118 -6.03 -9.90 0.07
C GLN A 118 -6.02 -9.02 -1.19
N TRP A 119 -7.19 -8.77 -1.77
CA TRP A 119 -7.32 -7.97 -2.97
C TRP A 119 -8.58 -7.12 -2.92
N ILE A 120 -8.52 -6.01 -3.65
CA ILE A 120 -9.67 -5.16 -3.96
C ILE A 120 -10.05 -5.42 -5.42
N ILE A 121 -11.35 -5.46 -5.70
CA ILE A 121 -11.88 -5.37 -7.07
C ILE A 121 -12.70 -4.09 -7.17
N ARG A 122 -12.32 -3.18 -8.08
CA ARG A 122 -13.10 -1.98 -8.42
C ARG A 122 -13.67 -2.10 -9.81
N GLU A 123 -14.95 -1.79 -9.97
CA GLU A 123 -15.57 -1.66 -11.29
C GLU A 123 -15.62 -0.18 -11.68
N ILE A 124 -14.92 0.19 -12.75
CA ILE A 124 -14.82 1.58 -13.23
C ILE A 124 -15.19 1.58 -14.71
N LYS A 125 -16.23 2.33 -15.07
CA LYS A 125 -16.72 2.47 -16.46
C LYS A 125 -16.95 1.10 -17.12
N GLY A 126 -17.44 0.11 -16.36
CA GLY A 126 -17.73 -1.25 -16.81
C GLY A 126 -16.53 -2.19 -16.90
N LEU A 127 -15.34 -1.76 -16.47
CA LEU A 127 -14.13 -2.61 -16.38
C LEU A 127 -13.85 -2.96 -14.92
N LYS A 128 -13.55 -4.23 -14.65
CA LYS A 128 -13.15 -4.74 -13.34
C LYS A 128 -11.63 -4.71 -13.21
N LEU A 129 -11.14 -3.98 -12.21
CA LEU A 129 -9.74 -3.84 -11.88
C LEU A 129 -9.46 -4.53 -10.56
N GLY A 130 -8.55 -5.51 -10.55
CA GLY A 130 -8.08 -6.21 -9.36
C GLY A 130 -6.76 -5.64 -8.87
N PHE A 131 -6.61 -5.48 -7.56
CA PHE A 131 -5.40 -4.96 -6.94
C PHE A 131 -4.90 -5.90 -5.85
N LEU A 132 -3.61 -6.25 -5.91
CA LEU A 132 -2.88 -6.97 -4.86
C LEU A 132 -1.78 -6.07 -4.31
N ASN A 133 -1.45 -6.21 -3.02
CA ASN A 133 -0.31 -5.52 -2.44
C ASN A 133 0.53 -6.47 -1.59
N TYR A 134 1.84 -6.51 -1.89
CA TYR A 134 2.83 -7.30 -1.20
C TYR A 134 4.00 -6.43 -0.71
N CYS A 135 4.72 -6.89 0.30
CA CYS A 135 6.01 -6.33 0.69
C CYS A 135 7.08 -7.40 0.86
N GLU A 136 8.34 -6.98 0.90
CA GLU A 136 9.42 -7.87 1.32
C GLU A 136 9.26 -8.32 2.78
N HIS A 137 9.88 -9.46 3.07
CA HIS A 137 9.81 -10.08 4.39
C HIS A 137 10.71 -9.33 5.38
N GLU A 138 10.10 -8.37 6.07
CA GLU A 138 10.73 -7.56 7.13
C GLU A 138 9.99 -7.69 8.47
N PHE A 139 10.21 -6.74 9.38
CA PHE A 139 9.61 -6.71 10.73
C PHE A 139 8.08 -6.58 10.74
N SER A 140 7.49 -6.08 9.64
CA SER A 140 6.04 -5.90 9.51
C SER A 140 5.28 -7.15 9.11
N VAL A 141 5.94 -8.13 8.50
CA VAL A 141 5.32 -9.41 8.14
C VAL A 141 5.23 -10.28 9.38
N ARG A 142 4.03 -10.80 9.66
CA ARG A 142 3.75 -11.60 10.85
C ARG A 142 3.43 -13.04 10.50
N SER A 143 3.68 -13.93 11.46
CA SER A 143 3.33 -15.34 11.35
C SER A 143 1.86 -15.53 11.04
N LYS A 144 1.54 -16.62 10.34
CA LYS A 144 0.18 -17.01 9.99
C LYS A 144 -0.76 -16.91 11.20
N GLY A 145 -1.82 -16.12 11.04
CA GLY A 145 -2.86 -15.92 12.05
C GLY A 145 -2.67 -14.67 12.91
N LEU A 146 -1.56 -13.96 12.75
CA LEU A 146 -1.36 -12.64 13.34
C LEU A 146 -1.62 -11.56 12.29
N MET A 147 -2.00 -10.37 12.77
CA MET A 147 -2.21 -9.21 11.91
C MET A 147 -0.85 -8.60 11.53
N GLY A 148 -0.62 -8.39 10.23
CA GLY A 148 0.63 -7.82 9.73
C GLY A 148 0.56 -7.45 8.25
N ALA A 149 1.68 -6.97 7.72
CA ALA A 149 1.82 -6.72 6.29
C ALA A 149 1.76 -8.04 5.49
N CYS A 150 1.17 -7.97 4.30
CA CYS A 150 1.13 -9.08 3.35
C CYS A 150 2.52 -9.30 2.74
N GLY A 151 3.31 -10.20 3.33
CA GLY A 151 4.63 -10.56 2.83
C GLY A 151 4.57 -11.30 1.49
N TYR A 152 5.51 -11.01 0.60
CA TYR A 152 5.62 -11.66 -0.70
C TYR A 152 6.22 -13.06 -0.58
N ASP A 153 5.41 -14.06 -0.90
CA ASP A 153 5.86 -15.42 -1.19
C ASP A 153 5.39 -15.80 -2.60
N PRO A 154 6.27 -16.33 -3.48
CA PRO A 154 5.92 -16.60 -4.87
C PRO A 154 4.83 -17.67 -5.02
N VAL A 155 4.74 -18.63 -4.09
CA VAL A 155 3.71 -19.69 -4.13
C VAL A 155 2.36 -19.11 -3.72
N ASP A 156 2.31 -18.36 -2.61
CA ASP A 156 1.08 -17.69 -2.19
C ASP A 156 0.60 -16.67 -3.25
N ALA A 157 1.52 -15.90 -3.84
CA ALA A 157 1.21 -14.96 -4.92
C ALA A 157 0.65 -15.65 -6.18
N TYR A 158 1.20 -16.81 -6.57
CA TYR A 158 0.64 -17.63 -7.65
C TYR A 158 -0.82 -18.00 -7.37
N TYR A 159 -1.13 -18.45 -6.16
CA TYR A 159 -2.49 -18.83 -5.80
C TYR A 159 -3.44 -17.64 -5.72
N ASP A 160 -2.99 -16.50 -5.22
CA ASP A 160 -3.78 -15.25 -5.19
C ASP A 160 -4.12 -14.78 -6.60
N ILE A 161 -3.11 -14.67 -7.47
CA ILE A 161 -3.28 -14.23 -8.86
C ILE A 161 -4.16 -15.23 -9.62
N SER A 162 -3.93 -16.53 -9.48
CA SER A 162 -4.74 -17.56 -10.14
C SER A 162 -6.23 -17.48 -9.75
N ARG A 163 -6.54 -17.10 -8.51
CA ARG A 163 -7.93 -16.91 -8.05
C ARG A 163 -8.53 -15.60 -8.51
N LEU A 164 -7.75 -14.52 -8.52
CA LEU A 164 -8.24 -13.17 -8.85
C LEU A 164 -8.37 -12.95 -10.36
N ARG A 165 -7.40 -13.42 -11.15
CA ARG A 165 -7.32 -13.22 -12.60
C ARG A 165 -8.62 -13.49 -13.37
N PRO A 166 -9.38 -14.59 -13.15
CA PRO A 166 -10.62 -14.84 -13.89
C PRO A 166 -11.78 -13.90 -13.52
N GLN A 167 -11.64 -13.07 -12.49
CA GLN A 167 -12.69 -12.18 -11.97
C GLN A 167 -12.56 -10.74 -12.47
N VAL A 168 -11.45 -10.39 -13.12
CA VAL A 168 -11.07 -9.02 -13.45
C VAL A 168 -10.61 -8.89 -14.90
N ASP A 169 -10.80 -7.71 -15.47
CA ASP A 169 -10.30 -7.34 -16.80
C ASP A 169 -8.82 -6.95 -16.73
N TYR A 170 -8.42 -6.25 -15.67
CA TYR A 170 -7.02 -5.94 -15.39
C TYR A 170 -6.65 -6.31 -13.95
N LEU A 171 -5.44 -6.84 -13.75
CA LEU A 171 -4.89 -7.22 -12.46
C LEU A 171 -3.56 -6.48 -12.25
N ILE A 172 -3.52 -5.66 -11.21
CA ILE A 172 -2.39 -4.83 -10.84
C ILE A 172 -1.80 -5.34 -9.53
N VAL A 173 -0.48 -5.48 -9.48
CA VAL A 173 0.27 -5.82 -8.26
C VAL A 173 1.09 -4.62 -7.82
N LEU A 174 0.98 -4.27 -6.53
CA LEU A 174 1.74 -3.21 -5.87
C LEU A 174 2.74 -3.88 -4.92
N TYR A 175 4.03 -3.63 -5.10
CA TYR A 175 5.09 -4.32 -4.40
C TYR A 175 5.98 -3.34 -3.67
N HIS A 176 6.12 -3.50 -2.36
CA HIS A 176 6.99 -2.67 -1.53
C HIS A 176 8.28 -3.43 -1.18
N GLY A 177 9.38 -3.08 -1.83
CA GLY A 177 10.67 -3.73 -1.57
C GLY A 177 11.75 -3.32 -2.56
N GLY A 178 13.00 -3.59 -2.20
CA GLY A 178 14.17 -3.14 -2.92
C GLY A 178 15.27 -2.75 -1.96
N ASN A 179 16.25 -2.00 -2.46
CA ASN A 179 17.27 -1.41 -1.62
C ASN A 179 17.06 0.10 -1.63
N GLU A 180 16.87 0.70 -0.45
CA GLU A 180 16.71 2.15 -0.32
C GLU A 180 17.87 2.91 -0.95
N TYR A 181 17.55 4.01 -1.65
CA TYR A 181 18.48 4.96 -2.25
C TYR A 181 19.44 4.36 -3.27
N TYR A 182 19.01 3.31 -3.97
CA TYR A 182 19.79 2.66 -5.00
C TYR A 182 19.04 2.67 -6.34
N ASP A 183 19.61 3.35 -7.35
CA ASP A 183 18.94 3.64 -8.63
C ASP A 183 18.59 2.41 -9.48
N LEU A 184 19.18 1.25 -9.18
CA LEU A 184 18.99 0.02 -9.96
C LEU A 184 18.37 -1.09 -9.11
N PRO A 185 17.30 -1.76 -9.58
CA PRO A 185 16.74 -2.86 -8.83
C PRO A 185 17.74 -4.01 -8.76
N ARG A 186 17.85 -4.65 -7.59
CA ARG A 186 18.65 -5.86 -7.46
C ARG A 186 18.09 -6.96 -8.39
N PRO A 187 18.94 -7.85 -8.93
CA PRO A 187 18.50 -8.89 -9.87
C PRO A 187 17.35 -9.78 -9.35
N GLY A 188 17.31 -10.03 -8.03
CA GLY A 188 16.22 -10.78 -7.39
C GLY A 188 14.86 -10.09 -7.53
N LEU A 189 14.78 -8.80 -7.18
CA LEU A 189 13.54 -8.02 -7.30
C LEU A 189 13.04 -7.97 -8.75
N LYS A 190 13.96 -7.77 -9.71
CA LYS A 190 13.63 -7.80 -11.13
C LYS A 190 13.04 -9.17 -11.53
N LYS A 191 13.62 -10.26 -11.04
CA LYS A 191 13.11 -11.61 -11.29
C LYS A 191 11.71 -11.81 -10.70
N ASP A 192 11.46 -11.30 -9.50
CA ASP A 192 10.15 -11.40 -8.85
C ASP A 192 9.08 -10.59 -9.61
N PHE A 193 9.42 -9.40 -10.10
CA PHE A 193 8.49 -8.58 -10.89
C PHE A 193 8.15 -9.24 -12.22
N HIS A 194 9.14 -9.80 -12.91
CA HIS A 194 8.90 -10.59 -14.12
C HIS A 194 8.04 -11.82 -13.82
N TYR A 195 8.30 -12.52 -12.72
CA TYR A 195 7.51 -13.67 -12.32
C TYR A 195 6.04 -13.30 -12.08
N LEU A 196 5.76 -12.23 -11.34
CA LEU A 196 4.41 -11.73 -11.09
C LEU A 196 3.65 -11.39 -12.38
N ALA A 197 4.34 -10.78 -13.35
CA ALA A 197 3.78 -10.52 -14.68
C ALA A 197 3.51 -11.83 -15.45
N ASP A 198 4.47 -12.75 -15.45
CA ASP A 198 4.37 -14.04 -16.16
C ASP A 198 3.20 -14.91 -15.66
N ILE A 199 2.84 -14.79 -14.38
CA ILE A 199 1.73 -15.55 -13.78
C ILE A 199 0.35 -14.87 -13.89
N GLY A 200 0.27 -13.68 -14.50
CA GLY A 200 -1.01 -13.08 -14.91
C GLY A 200 -1.32 -11.67 -14.40
N ALA A 201 -0.37 -10.98 -13.77
CA ALA A 201 -0.49 -9.54 -13.53
C ALA A 201 -0.27 -8.75 -14.83
N ASP A 202 -1.15 -7.79 -15.13
CA ASP A 202 -0.98 -6.90 -16.29
C ASP A 202 0.02 -5.78 -16.01
N ALA A 203 0.17 -5.41 -14.73
CA ALA A 203 1.14 -4.42 -14.28
C ALA A 203 1.66 -4.76 -12.88
N VAL A 204 2.95 -4.46 -12.65
CA VAL A 204 3.61 -4.57 -11.35
C VAL A 204 4.29 -3.23 -11.06
N PHE A 205 3.90 -2.58 -9.96
CA PHE A 205 4.43 -1.29 -9.52
C PHE A 205 5.27 -1.49 -8.26
N GLY A 206 6.46 -0.88 -8.22
CA GLY A 206 7.39 -0.94 -7.11
C GLY A 206 7.37 0.33 -6.25
N HIS A 207 7.54 0.14 -4.94
CA HIS A 207 7.74 1.17 -3.92
C HIS A 207 9.02 0.87 -3.12
N HIS A 208 9.29 1.62 -2.02
CA HIS A 208 10.37 1.43 -1.04
C HIS A 208 11.71 2.09 -1.37
N THR A 209 12.16 2.07 -2.63
CA THR A 209 13.55 2.48 -2.93
C THR A 209 13.81 3.98 -2.79
N HIS A 210 12.75 4.81 -2.71
CA HIS A 210 12.82 6.26 -2.57
C HIS A 210 13.66 6.99 -3.64
N VAL A 211 13.65 6.48 -4.88
CA VAL A 211 14.36 7.02 -6.05
C VAL A 211 13.43 7.19 -7.24
#